data_AF-A0A9Q1BA94-F1
#
_entry.id   AF-A0A9Q1BA94-F1
#
_cell.length_a   1.000
_cell.length_b   1.000
_cell.length_c   1.000
_cell.angle_alpha   90.00
_cell.angle_beta   90.00
_cell.angle_gamma   90.00
#
_symmetry.space_group_name_H-M   'P 1'
#
loop_
_entity.id
_entity.type
_entity.pdbx_description
1 polymer ?
#
loop_
_entity_poly.entity_id
_entity_poly.type
_entity_poly.pdbx_seq_one_letter_code
_entity_poly.pdbx_strand_id
1 'polypeptide(L)'
;MAILLFHSEKMNAYSCGLIPLIISGVSFAVSIVVKSFYGLALCAFLSGASLGHVTSGLVALIPNLVCKRHVQQAVALVCLLDGTAVQLGGLLSGMVRDAFGSTCYVFGLNACLCFISLPLVFVWACSNQTVKECEKV
;
A
#
# COMPACT_ATOMS: atom_id res chain seq x y z
N MET A 1 -10.75 -12.14 -3.82
CA MET A 1 -9.68 -11.25 -4.32
C MET A 1 -8.37 -11.99 -4.54
N ALA A 2 -7.82 -12.71 -3.55
CA ALA A 2 -6.60 -13.52 -3.72
C ALA A 2 -6.71 -14.57 -4.86
N ILE A 3 -7.83 -15.29 -4.99
CA ILE A 3 -8.03 -16.33 -6.03
C ILE A 3 -7.97 -15.76 -7.46
N LEU A 4 -8.44 -14.52 -7.69
CA LEU A 4 -8.40 -13.89 -9.02
C LEU A 4 -6.98 -13.40 -9.38
N LEU A 5 -6.19 -13.00 -8.37
CA LEU A 5 -4.81 -12.55 -8.54
C LEU A 5 -3.86 -13.69 -8.90
N PHE A 6 -4.07 -14.89 -8.36
CA PHE A 6 -3.26 -16.06 -8.70
C PHE A 6 -3.61 -16.69 -10.05
N HIS A 7 -4.79 -16.41 -10.61
CA HIS A 7 -5.17 -16.95 -11.93
C HIS A 7 -4.57 -16.15 -13.10
N SER A 8 -4.28 -14.86 -12.89
CA SER A 8 -3.58 -14.03 -13.87
C SER A 8 -2.13 -13.87 -13.43
N GLU A 9 -1.21 -14.67 -13.96
CA GLU A 9 0.25 -14.63 -13.73
C GLU A 9 0.95 -13.32 -14.19
N LYS A 10 0.29 -12.17 -14.06
CA LYS A 10 0.79 -10.85 -14.46
C LYS A 10 0.45 -9.81 -13.40
N MET A 11 0.92 -10.03 -12.16
CA MET A 11 0.95 -8.94 -11.18
C MET A 11 2.04 -7.95 -11.59
N ASN A 12 1.61 -6.75 -11.98
CA ASN A 12 2.48 -5.64 -12.38
C ASN A 12 2.49 -4.58 -11.28
N ALA A 13 3.62 -3.89 -11.08
CA ALA A 13 3.77 -2.80 -10.11
C ALA A 13 2.66 -1.73 -10.24
N TYR A 14 2.15 -1.50 -11.45
CA TYR A 14 0.99 -0.64 -11.70
C TYR A 14 -0.30 -1.11 -11.00
N SER A 15 -0.64 -2.39 -11.12
CA SER A 15 -1.87 -2.95 -10.53
C SER A 15 -1.76 -3.08 -9.01
N CYS A 16 -0.56 -3.40 -8.51
CA CYS A 16 -0.33 -3.64 -7.08
C CYS A 16 -0.11 -2.36 -6.28
N GLY A 17 0.43 -1.31 -6.91
CA GLY A 17 0.82 -0.07 -6.22
C GLY A 17 -0.02 1.13 -6.62
N LEU A 18 -0.07 1.46 -7.92
CA LEU A 18 -0.61 2.74 -8.38
C LEU A 18 -2.14 2.82 -8.24
N ILE A 19 -2.87 1.78 -8.67
CA ILE A 19 -4.34 1.75 -8.58
C ILE A 19 -4.81 1.78 -7.11
N PRO A 20 -4.30 0.93 -6.20
CA PRO A 20 -4.75 0.94 -4.80
C PRO A 20 -4.41 2.23 -4.05
N LEU A 21 -3.27 2.87 -4.36
CA LEU A 21 -2.89 4.16 -3.76
C LEU A 21 -3.83 5.29 -4.18
N ILE A 22 -4.24 5.33 -5.45
CA ILE A 22 -5.23 6.32 -5.92
C ILE A 22 -6.57 6.09 -5.22
N ILE A 23 -7.06 4.84 -5.17
CA ILE A 23 -8.34 4.53 -4.53
C ILE A 23 -8.30 4.90 -3.04
N SER A 24 -7.23 4.55 -2.34
CA SER A 24 -7.05 4.88 -0.92
C SER A 24 -6.94 6.39 -0.70
N GLY A 25 -6.14 7.09 -1.49
CA GLY A 25 -5.96 8.55 -1.40
C GLY A 25 -7.26 9.32 -1.63
N VAL A 26 -8.03 8.95 -2.65
CA VAL A 26 -9.35 9.54 -2.91
C VAL A 26 -10.33 9.20 -1.79
N SER A 27 -10.35 7.96 -1.30
CA SER A 27 -11.24 7.55 -0.20
C SER A 27 -10.98 8.36 1.08
N PHE A 28 -9.71 8.62 1.41
CA PHE A 28 -9.36 9.46 2.55
C PHE A 28 -9.69 10.94 2.30
N ALA A 29 -9.46 11.47 1.10
CA ALA A 29 -9.82 12.85 0.75
C ALA A 29 -11.33 13.09 0.85
N VAL A 30 -12.14 12.15 0.35
CA VAL A 30 -13.61 12.21 0.44
C VAL A 30 -14.08 12.11 1.88
N SER A 31 -13.39 11.34 2.72
CA SER A 31 -13.72 11.19 4.15
C SER A 31 -13.53 12.49 4.96
N ILE A 32 -12.84 13.50 4.41
CA ILE A 32 -12.72 14.84 5.03
C ILE A 32 -14.03 15.63 4.91
N VAL A 33 -14.74 15.48 3.79
CA VAL A 33 -15.95 16.27 3.48
C VAL A 33 -17.24 15.51 3.80
N VAL A 34 -17.22 14.17 3.71
CA VAL A 34 -18.40 13.34 3.95
C VAL A 34 -18.59 13.09 5.44
N LYS A 35 -19.76 13.49 5.96
CA LYS A 35 -20.17 13.24 7.36
C LYS A 35 -21.21 12.13 7.51
N SER A 36 -21.73 11.61 6.39
CA SER A 36 -22.67 10.51 6.35
C SER A 36 -22.01 9.20 6.77
N PHE A 37 -22.62 8.45 7.68
CA PHE A 37 -22.14 7.12 8.09
C PHE A 37 -21.97 6.18 6.89
N TYR A 38 -22.97 6.12 6.00
CA TYR A 38 -22.90 5.26 4.81
C TYR A 38 -21.78 5.66 3.86
N GLY A 39 -21.52 6.95 3.71
CA GLY A 39 -20.42 7.43 2.88
C GLY A 39 -19.05 7.11 3.47
N LEU A 40 -18.89 7.25 4.79
CA LEU A 40 -17.68 6.86 5.51
C LEU A 40 -17.47 5.33 5.48
N ALA A 41 -18.54 4.54 5.63
CA ALA A 41 -18.48 3.08 5.53
C ALA A 41 -18.04 2.62 4.14
N LEU A 42 -18.54 3.25 3.08
CA LEU A 42 -18.10 2.98 1.71
C LEU A 42 -16.62 3.34 1.50
N CYS A 43 -16.18 4.51 1.99
CA CYS A 43 -14.78 4.91 1.90
C CYS A 43 -13.86 3.95 2.66
N ALA A 44 -14.27 3.49 3.85
CA ALA A 44 -13.54 2.51 4.64
C ALA A 44 -13.46 1.14 3.94
N PHE A 45 -14.55 0.71 3.27
CA PHE A 45 -14.55 -0.51 2.48
C PHE A 45 -13.58 -0.42 1.30
N LEU A 46 -13.60 0.68 0.54
CA LEU A 46 -12.74 0.89 -0.63
C LEU A 46 -11.26 0.97 -0.23
N SER A 47 -10.92 1.70 0.83
CA SER A 47 -9.54 1.79 1.31
C SER A 47 -9.06 0.46 1.89
N GLY A 48 -9.90 -0.25 2.66
CA GLY A 48 -9.58 -1.58 3.20
C GLY A 48 -9.36 -2.64 2.11
N ALA A 49 -10.22 -2.66 1.10
CA ALA A 49 -10.08 -3.56 -0.05
C ALA A 49 -8.79 -3.26 -0.84
N SER A 50 -8.48 -1.98 -1.02
CA SER A 50 -7.26 -1.53 -1.69
C SER A 50 -6.01 -1.94 -0.93
N LEU A 51 -5.98 -1.73 0.39
CA LEU A 51 -4.85 -2.13 1.23
C LEU A 51 -4.61 -3.64 1.19
N GLY A 52 -5.68 -4.45 1.27
CA GLY A 52 -5.58 -5.91 1.14
C GLY A 52 -5.03 -6.37 -0.22
N HIS A 53 -5.29 -5.59 -1.28
CA HIS A 53 -4.72 -5.84 -2.60
C HIS A 53 -3.22 -5.53 -2.66
N VAL A 54 -2.79 -4.42 -2.07
CA VAL A 54 -1.37 -4.00 -2.00
C VAL A 54 -0.53 -5.04 -1.27
N THR A 55 -0.96 -5.46 -0.08
CA THR A 55 -0.19 -6.38 0.77
C THR A 55 -0.02 -7.74 0.11
N SER A 56 -1.12 -8.30 -0.42
CA SER A 56 -1.08 -9.56 -1.17
C SER A 56 -0.22 -9.43 -2.43
N GLY A 57 -0.35 -8.31 -3.14
CA GLY A 57 0.32 -8.07 -4.40
C GLY A 57 1.83 -7.87 -4.28
N LEU A 58 2.29 -7.18 -3.24
CA LEU A 58 3.71 -7.01 -2.96
C LEU A 58 4.37 -8.34 -2.66
N VAL A 59 3.76 -9.18 -1.82
CA VAL A 59 4.31 -10.51 -1.50
C VAL A 59 4.38 -11.39 -2.74
N ALA A 60 3.36 -11.35 -3.60
CA ALA A 60 3.34 -12.07 -4.86
C ALA A 60 4.39 -11.56 -5.87
N LEU A 61 4.83 -10.32 -5.76
CA LEU A 61 5.83 -9.72 -6.66
C LEU A 61 7.27 -10.10 -6.27
N ILE A 62 7.56 -10.38 -5.00
CA ILE A 62 8.92 -10.63 -4.48
C ILE A 62 9.69 -11.71 -5.28
N PRO A 63 9.10 -12.87 -5.64
CA PRO A 63 9.80 -13.88 -6.43
C PRO A 63 10.24 -13.40 -7.82
N ASN A 64 9.59 -12.36 -8.35
CA ASN A 64 9.94 -11.75 -9.64
C ASN A 64 10.99 -10.64 -9.52
N LEU A 65 11.40 -10.27 -8.29
CA LEU A 65 12.32 -9.17 -8.04
C LEU A 65 13.65 -9.63 -7.41
N VAL A 66 13.60 -10.72 -6.67
CA VAL A 66 14.70 -11.18 -5.83
C VAL A 66 15.09 -12.60 -6.23
N CYS A 67 16.39 -12.91 -6.20
CA CYS A 67 16.86 -14.25 -6.51
C CYS A 67 16.30 -15.29 -5.52
N LYS A 68 16.14 -16.54 -5.98
CA LYS A 68 15.54 -17.64 -5.20
C LYS A 68 16.15 -17.83 -3.80
N ARG A 69 17.44 -17.56 -3.62
CA ARG A 69 18.15 -17.69 -2.33
C ARG A 69 17.75 -16.60 -1.32
N HIS A 70 17.44 -15.40 -1.79
CA HIS A 70 17.11 -14.26 -0.93
C HIS A 70 15.61 -13.97 -0.82
N VAL A 71 14.74 -14.72 -1.53
CA VAL A 71 13.27 -14.53 -1.46
C VAL A 71 12.75 -14.60 -0.03
N GLN A 72 13.19 -15.57 0.79
CA GLN A 72 12.74 -15.68 2.18
C GLN A 72 13.13 -14.47 3.03
N GLN A 73 14.36 -13.98 2.87
CA GLN A 73 14.85 -12.79 3.56
C GLN A 73 14.09 -11.54 3.10
N ALA A 74 13.80 -11.42 1.81
CA ALA A 74 13.03 -10.31 1.25
C ALA A 74 11.57 -10.32 1.75
N VAL A 75 10.92 -11.48 1.81
CA VAL A 75 9.58 -11.62 2.39
C VAL A 75 9.59 -11.22 3.87
N ALA A 76 10.55 -11.70 4.65
CA ALA A 76 10.67 -11.34 6.06
C ALA A 76 10.88 -9.82 6.25
N LEU A 77 11.69 -9.19 5.41
CA LEU A 77 11.92 -7.74 5.44
C LEU A 77 10.64 -6.96 5.10
N VAL A 78 9.90 -7.38 4.08
CA VAL A 78 8.62 -6.73 3.71
C VAL A 78 7.59 -6.86 4.83
N CYS A 79 7.44 -8.04 5.43
CA CYS A 79 6.52 -8.22 6.56
C CYS A 79 6.94 -7.40 7.80
N LEU A 80 8.25 -7.27 8.06
CA LEU A 80 8.76 -6.42 9.14
C LEU A 80 8.45 -4.94 8.88
N LEU A 81 8.67 -4.46 7.66
CA LEU A 81 8.35 -3.09 7.26
C LEU A 81 6.85 -2.81 7.33
N ASP A 82 6.01 -3.74 6.88
CA ASP A 82 4.55 -3.60 6.97
C ASP A 82 4.07 -3.53 8.43
N GLY A 83 4.55 -4.44 9.28
CA GLY A 83 4.21 -4.46 10.71
C GLY A 83 4.65 -3.19 11.46
N THR A 84 5.86 -2.69 11.17
CA THR A 84 6.35 -1.44 11.75
C THR A 84 5.59 -0.22 11.23
N ALA A 85 5.22 -0.19 9.94
CA ALA A 85 4.41 0.88 9.36
C ALA A 85 3.01 0.93 9.98
N VAL A 86 2.37 -0.21 10.26
CA VAL A 86 1.06 -0.25 10.93
C VAL A 86 1.15 0.33 12.35
N GLN A 87 2.17 -0.04 13.12
CA GLN A 87 2.34 0.46 14.49
C GLN A 87 2.68 1.96 14.52
N LEU A 88 3.65 2.40 13.71
CA LEU A 88 4.03 3.81 13.63
C LEU A 88 2.92 4.66 13.03
N GLY A 89 2.19 4.15 12.04
CA GLY A 89 1.03 4.82 11.45
C GLY A 89 -0.09 5.05 12.47
N GLY A 90 -0.36 4.07 13.33
CA GLY A 90 -1.29 4.20 14.45
C GLY A 90 -0.83 5.25 15.46
N LEU A 91 0.45 5.24 15.84
CA LEU A 91 1.04 6.21 16.76
C LEU A 91 0.95 7.65 16.21
N LEU A 92 1.40 7.87 14.97
CA LEU A 92 1.38 9.18 14.31
C LEU A 92 -0.06 9.69 14.15
N SER A 93 -0.99 8.83 13.76
CA SER A 93 -2.41 9.18 13.64
C SER A 93 -3.00 9.56 15.00
N GLY A 94 -2.62 8.87 16.07
CA GLY A 94 -2.99 9.22 17.44
C GLY A 94 -2.47 10.60 17.85
N MET A 95 -1.17 10.85 17.65
CA MET A 95 -0.56 12.16 17.95
C MET A 95 -1.22 13.32 17.21
N VAL A 96 -1.55 13.13 15.93
CA VAL A 96 -2.24 14.15 15.11
C VAL A 96 -3.64 14.39 15.63
N ARG A 97 -4.37 13.33 16.01
CA ARG A 97 -5.69 13.45 16.61
C ARG A 97 -5.63 14.19 17.95
N ASP A 98 -4.64 13.91 18.78
CA ASP A 98 -4.47 14.55 20.09
C ASP A 98 -4.08 16.02 19.96
N ALA A 99 -3.24 16.37 18.96
CA ALA A 99 -2.81 17.74 18.73
C ALA A 99 -3.91 18.65 18.14
N PHE A 100 -4.71 18.13 17.20
CA PHE A 100 -5.70 18.94 16.48
C PHE A 100 -7.16 18.68 16.88
N GLY A 101 -7.42 17.67 17.72
CA GLY A 101 -8.74 17.33 18.24
C GLY A 101 -9.73 16.77 17.21
N SER A 102 -9.35 16.60 15.95
CA SER A 102 -10.24 16.17 14.86
C SER A 102 -9.65 15.06 14.01
N THR A 103 -10.48 14.06 13.71
CA THR A 103 -10.14 12.93 12.82
C THR A 103 -10.00 13.33 11.35
N CYS A 104 -10.50 14.52 10.96
CA CYS A 104 -10.34 15.03 9.61
C CYS A 104 -8.86 15.26 9.26
N TYR A 105 -8.05 15.70 10.22
CA TYR A 105 -6.60 15.89 10.02
C TYR A 105 -5.87 14.55 9.82
N VAL A 106 -6.36 13.49 10.46
CA VAL A 106 -5.83 12.13 10.27
C VAL A 106 -6.14 11.62 8.86
N PHE A 107 -7.37 11.85 8.35
CA PHE A 107 -7.70 11.52 6.96
C PHE A 107 -6.92 12.37 5.96
N GLY A 108 -6.72 13.66 6.23
CA GLY A 108 -5.89 14.54 5.43
C GLY A 108 -4.43 14.08 5.34
N LEU A 109 -3.83 13.73 6.48
CA LEU A 109 -2.47 13.19 6.53
C LEU A 109 -2.33 11.92 5.68
N ASN A 110 -3.25 10.97 5.85
CA ASN A 110 -3.24 9.72 5.09
C ASN A 110 -3.44 9.95 3.59
N ALA A 111 -4.34 10.86 3.20
CA ALA A 111 -4.51 11.25 1.80
C ALA A 111 -3.20 11.83 1.23
N CYS A 112 -2.54 12.74 1.95
CA CYS A 112 -1.25 13.31 1.54
C CYS A 112 -0.19 12.24 1.36
N LEU A 113 -0.05 11.30 2.30
CA LEU A 113 0.92 10.20 2.18
C LEU A 113 0.64 9.30 0.97
N CYS A 114 -0.63 9.02 0.65
CA CYS A 114 -1.01 8.29 -0.55
C CYS A 114 -0.59 9.04 -1.84
N PHE A 115 -0.78 10.36 -1.90
CA PHE A 115 -0.39 11.14 -3.08
C PHE A 115 1.13 11.34 -3.20
N ILE A 116 1.85 11.52 -2.09
CA ILE A 116 3.31 11.65 -2.06
C ILE A 116 4.01 10.36 -2.49
N SER A 117 3.38 9.20 -2.28
CA SER A 117 3.93 7.91 -2.71
C SER A 117 3.68 7.59 -4.19
N LEU A 118 2.77 8.31 -4.88
CA LEU A 118 2.49 8.07 -6.31
C LEU A 118 3.71 8.25 -7.23
N PRO A 119 4.52 9.34 -7.12
CA PRO A 119 5.70 9.50 -7.96
C PRO A 119 6.72 8.38 -7.77
N LEU A 120 6.91 7.91 -6.54
CA LEU A 120 7.83 6.82 -6.22
C LEU A 120 7.38 5.51 -6.89
N VAL A 121 6.08 5.19 -6.77
CA VAL A 121 5.51 4.01 -7.41
C VAL A 121 5.50 4.14 -8.93
N PHE A 122 5.29 5.33 -9.47
CA PHE A 122 5.34 5.57 -10.91
C PHE A 122 6.76 5.36 -11.47
N VAL A 123 7.78 5.91 -10.83
CA VAL A 123 9.19 5.69 -11.20
C VAL A 123 9.55 4.21 -11.13
N TRP A 124 9.09 3.52 -10.08
CA TRP A 124 9.32 2.10 -9.91
C TRP A 124 8.59 1.26 -10.97
N ALA A 125 7.35 1.62 -11.33
CA ALA A 125 6.58 0.92 -12.35
C ALA A 125 7.13 1.12 -13.77
N CYS A 126 7.83 2.24 -14.02
CA CYS A 126 8.55 2.51 -15.26
C CYS A 126 9.96 1.86 -15.31
N SER A 127 10.47 1.36 -14.19
CA SER A 127 11.77 0.70 -14.11
C SER A 127 11.66 -0.72 -14.69
N ASN A 128 12.43 -1.00 -15.77
CA ASN A 128 12.54 -2.36 -16.31
C ASN A 128 13.30 -3.24 -15.30
N GLN A 129 12.58 -3.93 -14.43
CA GLN A 129 13.17 -4.84 -13.45
C GLN A 129 13.37 -6.23 -14.08
N THR A 130 14.54 -6.46 -14.66
CA THR A 130 15.03 -7.81 -14.97
C THR A 130 15.65 -8.42 -13.72
N VAL A 131 15.22 -9.63 -13.31
CA VAL A 131 15.84 -10.38 -12.21
C VAL A 131 17.33 -10.54 -12.49
N LYS A 132 18.17 -9.87 -11.70
CA LYS A 132 19.61 -10.14 -11.72
C LYS A 132 19.85 -11.37 -10.86
N GLU A 133 20.20 -12.50 -11.50
CA GLU A 133 20.63 -13.68 -10.77
C GLU A 133 21.88 -13.32 -9.94
N CYS A 134 21.93 -13.78 -8.68
CA CYS A 134 23.13 -13.61 -7.89
C CYS A 134 24.28 -14.42 -8.50
N GLU A 135 25.44 -13.79 -8.64
CA GLU A 135 26.68 -14.48 -8.98
C GLU A 135 26.90 -15.61 -7.97
N LYS A 136 27.16 -16.83 -8.49
CA LYS A 136 27.42 -17.99 -7.64
C LYS A 136 28.77 -17.77 -6.96
N VAL A 137 28.75 -17.41 -5.68
CA VAL A 137 29.90 -17.63 -4.76
C VAL A 137 29.97 -19.10 -4.41
#